data_AF-A0A2S9FYP6-F1
#
_entry.id   AF-A0A2S9FYP6-F1
#
_cell.length_a   1.000
_cell.length_b   1.000
_cell.length_c   1.000
_cell.angle_alpha   90.00
_cell.angle_beta   90.00
_cell.angle_gamma   90.00
#
_symmetry.space_group_name_H-M   'P 1'
#
loop_
_entity.id
_entity.type
_entity.pdbx_description
1 polymer ?
#
loop_
_entity_poly.entity_id
_entity_poly.type
_entity_poly.pdbx_seq_one_letter_code
_entity_poly.pdbx_strand_id
1 'polypeptide(L)'
;VDGQRRIAYEDIPCNGAVTIFDATRDLLECVRDYTKFFADESCGICVPCRAGTVDLHDTMQRILAGNATQLDLDDVAGRGALIRA
;
A
#
# COMPACT_ATOMS: atom_id res chain seq x y z
N VAL A 1 -13.82 -5.26 20.47
CA VAL A 1 -12.42 -5.71 20.31
C VAL A 1 -12.44 -6.76 19.20
N ASP A 2 -11.77 -6.48 18.09
CA ASP A 2 -11.97 -6.93 16.68
C ASP A 2 -12.49 -8.33 16.29
N GLY A 3 -12.70 -9.28 17.21
CA GLY A 3 -13.14 -10.65 16.88
C GLY A 3 -14.62 -10.82 16.51
N GLN A 4 -15.40 -9.74 16.43
CA GLN A 4 -16.84 -9.79 16.13
C GLN A 4 -17.19 -9.36 14.69
N ARG A 5 -16.20 -8.89 13.92
CA ARG A 5 -16.39 -8.51 12.52
C ARG A 5 -16.70 -9.75 11.68
N ARG A 6 -17.60 -9.62 10.71
CA ARG A 6 -17.98 -10.72 9.80
C ARG A 6 -17.42 -10.48 8.41
N ILE A 7 -16.90 -11.54 7.80
CA ILE A 7 -16.54 -11.52 6.37
C ILE A 7 -17.86 -11.53 5.59
N ALA A 8 -18.32 -10.33 5.21
CA ALA A 8 -19.59 -10.07 4.55
C ALA A 8 -19.49 -8.73 3.81
N TYR A 9 -20.28 -8.56 2.75
CA TYR A 9 -20.23 -7.33 1.94
C TYR A 9 -20.55 -6.06 2.74
N GLU A 10 -21.40 -6.18 3.74
CA GLU A 10 -21.85 -5.10 4.62
C GLU A 10 -20.89 -4.76 5.78
N ASP A 11 -19.82 -5.54 5.99
CA ASP A 11 -18.86 -5.35 7.09
C ASP A 11 -17.39 -5.41 6.62
N ILE A 12 -16.81 -6.61 6.46
CA ILE A 12 -15.50 -6.79 5.84
C ILE A 12 -15.66 -7.39 4.44
N PRO A 13 -15.73 -6.55 3.38
CA PRO A 13 -15.67 -7.05 2.02
C PRO A 13 -14.39 -7.84 1.79
N CYS A 14 -14.53 -9.09 1.41
CA CYS A 14 -13.42 -9.97 1.03
C CYS A 14 -13.84 -10.71 -0.23
N ASN A 15 -12.97 -10.72 -1.23
CA ASN A 15 -13.18 -11.48 -2.47
C ASN A 15 -12.77 -12.97 -2.34
N GLY A 16 -12.53 -13.44 -1.11
CA GLY A 16 -12.05 -14.80 -0.81
C GLY A 16 -10.54 -14.90 -0.56
N ALA A 17 -9.76 -13.85 -0.84
CA ALA A 17 -8.33 -13.82 -0.55
C ALA A 17 -8.07 -13.40 0.91
N VAL A 18 -7.33 -14.24 1.64
CA VAL A 18 -6.89 -13.96 3.02
C VAL A 18 -5.40 -14.30 3.13
N THR A 19 -4.59 -13.32 3.53
CA THR A 19 -3.16 -13.50 3.78
C THR A 19 -2.90 -13.41 5.28
N ILE A 20 -2.24 -14.44 5.84
CA ILE A 20 -1.92 -14.53 7.27
C ILE A 20 -0.43 -14.22 7.45
N PHE A 21 -0.11 -13.28 8.34
CA PHE A 21 1.26 -12.93 8.72
C PHE A 21 1.50 -13.32 10.18
N ASP A 22 2.69 -13.84 10.47
CA ASP A 22 3.15 -14.06 11.84
C ASP A 22 4.07 -12.92 12.32
N ALA A 23 4.54 -13.01 13.56
CA ALA A 23 5.42 -12.01 14.16
C ALA A 23 6.86 -11.99 13.57
N THR A 24 7.22 -12.94 12.72
CA THR A 24 8.54 -13.00 12.08
C THR A 24 8.59 -12.17 10.79
N ARG A 25 7.43 -11.76 10.26
CA ARG A 25 7.35 -11.00 9.02
C ARG A 25 7.43 -9.49 9.26
N ASP A 26 8.30 -8.82 8.53
CA ASP A 26 8.30 -7.36 8.44
C ASP A 26 7.16 -6.89 7.53
N LEU A 27 6.20 -6.16 8.11
CA LEU A 27 5.06 -5.61 7.38
C LEU A 27 5.46 -4.52 6.39
N LEU A 28 6.56 -3.79 6.63
CA LEU A 28 7.05 -2.77 5.69
C LEU A 28 7.57 -3.40 4.40
N GLU A 29 8.23 -4.57 4.49
CA GLU A 29 8.60 -5.34 3.31
C GLU A 29 7.37 -5.82 2.53
N CYS A 30 6.34 -6.31 3.23
CA CYS A 30 5.08 -6.71 2.58
C CYS A 30 4.44 -5.53 1.83
N VAL A 31 4.40 -4.35 2.45
CA VAL A 31 3.87 -3.14 1.80
C VAL A 31 4.70 -2.74 0.58
N ARG A 32 6.04 -2.81 0.65
CA ARG A 32 6.92 -2.59 -0.51
C ARG A 32 6.60 -3.57 -1.65
N ASP A 33 6.38 -4.84 -1.34
CA ASP A 33 6.08 -5.85 -2.36
C ASP A 33 4.72 -5.56 -3.03
N TYR A 34 3.72 -5.07 -2.29
CA TYR A 34 2.46 -4.60 -2.87
C TYR A 34 2.61 -3.34 -3.71
N THR A 35 3.34 -2.33 -3.24
CA THR A 35 3.56 -1.10 -4.03
C THR A 35 4.34 -1.39 -5.31
N LYS A 36 5.30 -2.33 -5.26
CA LYS A 36 5.98 -2.84 -6.46
C LYS A 36 5.00 -3.47 -7.44
N PHE A 37 4.14 -4.37 -6.97
CA PHE A 37 3.14 -5.02 -7.81
C PHE A 37 2.24 -4.00 -8.51
N PHE A 38 1.73 -3.00 -7.77
CA PHE A 38 0.87 -1.97 -8.36
C PHE A 38 1.60 -1.03 -9.32
N ALA A 39 2.89 -0.77 -9.12
CA ALA A 39 3.70 -0.03 -10.07
C ALA A 39 3.93 -0.82 -11.37
N ASP A 40 4.21 -2.12 -11.26
CA ASP A 40 4.46 -3.01 -12.40
C ASP A 40 3.17 -3.30 -13.21
N GLU A 41 2.02 -3.46 -12.53
CA GLU A 41 0.72 -3.80 -13.14
C GLU A 41 -0.16 -2.59 -13.48
N SER A 42 0.33 -1.37 -13.22
CA SER A 42 -0.41 -0.16 -13.62
C SER A 42 -0.58 -0.14 -15.14
N CYS A 43 -1.81 0.02 -15.63
CA CYS A 43 -2.07 0.17 -17.07
C CYS A 43 -1.45 1.45 -17.67
N GLY A 44 -1.01 2.38 -16.81
CA GLY A 44 -0.27 3.57 -17.22
C GLY A 44 -1.10 4.65 -17.91
N ILE A 45 -2.44 4.58 -17.93
CA ILE A 45 -3.27 5.54 -18.68
C ILE A 45 -3.29 6.92 -18.02
N CYS A 46 -3.70 6.99 -16.75
CA CYS A 46 -3.82 8.26 -16.03
C CYS A 46 -2.54 8.61 -15.26
N VAL A 47 -2.15 9.88 -15.28
CA VAL A 47 -0.98 10.40 -14.57
C VAL A 47 -0.96 10.07 -13.08
N PRO A 48 -2.05 10.27 -12.29
CA PRO A 48 -1.99 10.02 -10.85
C PRO A 48 -1.66 8.55 -10.54
N CYS A 49 -2.23 7.58 -11.26
CA CYS A 49 -1.90 6.17 -11.06
C CYS A 49 -0.52 5.81 -11.63
N ARG A 50 -0.21 6.21 -12.87
CA ARG A 50 1.06 5.85 -13.55
C ARG A 50 2.28 6.35 -12.78
N ALA A 51 2.29 7.62 -12.39
CA ALA A 51 3.42 8.21 -11.69
C ALA A 51 3.34 7.97 -10.17
N GLY A 52 2.13 8.01 -9.60
CA GLY A 52 1.93 7.87 -8.17
C GLY A 52 2.29 6.48 -7.64
N THR A 53 1.96 5.40 -8.37
CA THR A 53 2.30 4.03 -7.93
C THR A 53 3.81 3.78 -7.90
N VAL A 54 4.54 4.29 -8.90
CA VAL A 54 6.02 4.22 -8.94
C VAL A 54 6.62 4.98 -7.76
N ASP A 55 6.15 6.21 -7.53
CA ASP A 55 6.67 7.02 -6.44
C ASP A 55 6.36 6.43 -5.04
N LEU A 56 5.19 5.82 -4.86
CA LEU A 56 4.85 5.07 -3.64
C LEU A 56 5.82 3.92 -3.40
N HIS A 57 6.19 3.18 -4.45
CA HIS A 57 7.20 2.12 -4.37
C HIS A 57 8.57 2.67 -4.00
N ASP A 58 9.03 3.72 -4.67
CA ASP A 58 10.34 4.32 -4.43
C ASP A 58 10.44 4.90 -3.01
N THR A 59 9.35 5.47 -2.50
CA THR A 59 9.29 5.94 -1.11
C THR A 59 9.35 4.79 -0.11
N MET A 60 8.68 3.67 -0.37
CA MET A 60 8.82 2.46 0.45
C MET A 60 10.26 1.93 0.45
N GLN A 61 10.98 2.01 -0.67
CA GLN A 61 12.40 1.65 -0.71
C GLN A 61 13.26 2.59 0.15
N ARG A 62 12.98 3.90 0.13
CA ARG A 62 13.65 4.88 1.00
C ARG A 62 13.38 4.63 2.49
N ILE A 63 12.14 4.25 2.83
CA ILE A 63 11.75 3.86 4.20
C ILE A 63 12.56 2.64 4.66
N LEU A 64 12.60 1.58 3.87
CA LEU A 64 13.35 0.36 4.20
C LEU A 64 14.87 0.58 4.25
N ALA A 65 15.39 1.53 3.49
CA ALA A 65 16.79 1.93 3.54
C ALA A 65 17.14 2.80 4.77
N GLY A 66 16.17 3.17 5.60
CA GLY A 66 16.37 4.05 6.75
C GLY A 66 16.64 5.51 6.38
N ASN A 67 16.32 5.91 5.15
CA ASN A 67 16.61 7.23 4.59
C ASN A 67 15.36 8.12 4.48
N ALA A 68 14.20 7.64 4.92
CA ALA A 68 12.95 8.40 4.89
C ALA A 68 12.80 9.30 6.13
N THR A 69 12.05 10.38 5.93
CA THR A 69 11.70 11.38 6.93
C THR A 69 10.19 11.41 7.17
N GLN A 70 9.74 12.14 8.18
CA GLN A 70 8.30 12.36 8.41
C GLN A 70 7.62 13.02 7.20
N LEU A 71 8.31 13.93 6.51
CA LEU A 71 7.79 14.58 5.30
C LEU A 71 7.47 13.55 4.21
N ASP A 72 8.28 12.51 4.06
CA ASP A 72 8.03 11.46 3.08
C ASP A 72 6.74 10.68 3.38
N LEU A 73 6.40 10.49 4.66
CA LEU A 73 5.15 9.85 5.06
C LEU A 73 3.94 10.75 4.78
N ASP A 74 4.09 12.05 5.04
CA ASP A 74 3.05 13.04 4.77
C ASP A 74 2.79 13.17 3.25
N ASP A 75 3.85 13.16 2.44
CA ASP A 75 3.78 13.18 0.97
C ASP A 75 3.11 11.92 0.41
N VAL A 76 3.45 10.74 0.96
CA VAL A 76 2.79 9.46 0.62
C VAL A 76 1.28 9.52 0.89
N ALA A 77 0.87 10.08 2.03
CA ALA A 77 -0.54 10.25 2.36
C ALA A 77 -1.24 11.21 1.38
N GLY A 78 -0.59 12.33 1.02
CA GLY A 78 -1.08 13.27 0.01
C GLY A 78 -1.25 12.63 -1.37
N ARG A 79 -0.29 11.82 -1.81
CA ARG A 79 -0.35 11.08 -3.08
C ARG A 79 -1.44 10.01 -3.07
N GLY A 80 -1.62 9.29 -1.97
CA GLY A 80 -2.71 8.34 -1.80
C GLY A 80 -4.09 9.01 -1.97
N ALA A 81 -4.25 10.24 -1.48
CA ALA A 81 -5.47 11.01 -1.71
C ALA A 81 -5.66 11.40 -3.18
N LEU A 82 -4.57 11.76 -3.90
CA LEU A 82 -4.61 12.07 -5.32
C LEU A 82 -4.98 10.85 -6.19
N ILE A 83 -4.44 9.67 -5.88
CA ILE A 83 -4.72 8.43 -6.63
C ILE A 83 -6.18 7.99 -6.46
N ARG A 84 -6.79 8.28 -5.31
CA ARG A 84 -8.19 7.93 -5.01
C ARG A 84 -9.20 8.89 -5.65
N ALA A 85 -8.79 10.11 -6.00
CA ALA A 85 -9.65 11.17 -6.53
C ALA A 85 -10.08 10.88 -7.98
#